data_AF-A0A1I6QKF6-F1
#
_entry.id   AF-A0A1I6QKF6-F1
#
_cell.length_a   1.000
_cell.length_b   1.000
_cell.length_c   1.000
_cell.angle_alpha   90.00
_cell.angle_beta   90.00
_cell.angle_gamma   90.00
#
_symmetry.space_group_name_H-M   'P 1'
#
loop_
_entity.id
_entity.type
_entity.pdbx_description
1 polymer ?
#
loop_
_entity_poly.entity_id
_entity_poly.type
_entity_poly.pdbx_seq_one_letter_code
_entity_poly.pdbx_strand_id
1 'polypeptide(L)'
;MSRNVKKGTRRKPVAKGSKGIQKASGLKKVHPSSICTCCIAPMQKALSQIVGQQVTLVTEADQPNRELLFQTATIQTVDNYLVSMVNESLTHVVSICDVVAVLFNTGPMMALAQPQASKGECLCKERPFREQFNTLINMPIDVTFKNGLVLKSGIVLRTGEGTIYLQSSDATQSCVASIEKMSYFTEAKEKKGSIVLS
;
A
#
# COMPACT_ATOMS: atom_id res chain seq x y z
N MET A 1 80.65 -17.40 9.18
CA MET A 1 81.17 -16.12 8.66
C MET A 1 80.27 -15.64 7.53
N SER A 2 79.73 -14.43 7.70
CA SER A 2 78.78 -13.75 6.82
C SER A 2 79.31 -13.44 5.41
N ARG A 3 78.41 -13.35 4.41
CA ARG A 3 78.27 -12.17 3.55
C ARG A 3 77.01 -12.24 2.66
N ASN A 4 76.46 -11.05 2.42
CA ASN A 4 75.14 -10.69 1.91
C ASN A 4 75.02 -10.60 0.38
N VAL A 5 73.82 -10.95 -0.13
CA VAL A 5 72.92 -10.25 -1.08
C VAL A 5 73.48 -9.57 -2.35
N LYS A 6 72.92 -9.93 -3.54
CA LYS A 6 72.28 -8.97 -4.47
C LYS A 6 71.45 -9.59 -5.63
N LYS A 7 70.38 -8.84 -5.94
CA LYS A 7 69.27 -8.95 -6.92
C LYS A 7 69.64 -9.21 -8.40
N GLY A 8 68.67 -9.78 -9.14
CA GLY A 8 68.45 -9.56 -10.58
C GLY A 8 67.22 -10.35 -11.09
N THR A 9 66.04 -9.73 -11.20
CA THR A 9 65.35 -9.21 -12.41
C THR A 9 64.57 -10.21 -13.28
N ARG A 10 63.40 -9.74 -13.72
CA ARG A 10 62.18 -10.45 -14.16
C ARG A 10 61.90 -10.16 -15.65
N ARG A 11 61.23 -11.12 -16.35
CA ARG A 11 60.27 -11.02 -17.51
C ARG A 11 60.60 -12.11 -18.55
N LYS A 12 59.70 -12.76 -19.30
CA LYS A 12 58.22 -12.90 -19.48
C LYS A 12 58.04 -14.19 -20.34
N PRO A 13 56.84 -14.77 -20.50
CA PRO A 13 56.23 -14.66 -21.83
C PRO A 13 54.70 -14.43 -21.83
N VAL A 14 54.21 -14.19 -23.05
CA VAL A 14 52.92 -13.62 -23.49
C VAL A 14 51.85 -14.70 -23.71
N ALA A 15 50.56 -14.35 -23.52
CA ALA A 15 49.46 -15.03 -24.21
C ALA A 15 48.30 -14.08 -24.56
N LYS A 16 47.67 -14.41 -25.70
CA LYS A 16 46.67 -13.74 -26.54
C LYS A 16 45.39 -13.27 -25.84
N GLY A 17 44.76 -12.23 -26.40
CA GLY A 17 43.46 -11.72 -25.95
C GLY A 17 42.25 -12.26 -26.71
N SER A 18 41.07 -11.98 -26.15
CA SER A 18 39.84 -11.61 -26.86
C SER A 18 38.80 -11.09 -25.84
N LYS A 19 38.00 -10.12 -26.28
CA LYS A 19 36.96 -9.40 -25.51
C LYS A 19 35.80 -10.32 -25.13
N GLY A 20 35.24 -10.14 -23.94
CA GLY A 20 33.96 -10.71 -23.51
C GLY A 20 33.41 -9.95 -22.30
N ILE A 21 32.22 -9.38 -22.46
CA ILE A 21 31.53 -8.42 -21.59
C ILE A 21 30.57 -9.16 -20.64
N GLN A 22 30.31 -8.56 -19.46
CA GLN A 22 29.19 -8.82 -18.53
C GLN A 22 29.21 -10.17 -17.79
N LYS A 23 28.80 -10.32 -16.53
CA LYS A 23 27.95 -9.50 -15.65
C LYS A 23 28.33 -9.91 -14.23
N ALA A 24 28.47 -8.95 -13.33
CA ALA A 24 28.47 -9.24 -11.90
C ALA A 24 27.11 -9.87 -11.57
N SER A 25 27.13 -11.17 -11.26
CA SER A 25 26.03 -11.93 -10.68
C SER A 25 25.77 -11.37 -9.27
N GLY A 26 25.06 -10.25 -9.21
CA GLY A 26 24.44 -9.79 -7.98
C GLY A 26 23.44 -10.86 -7.55
N LEU A 27 23.78 -11.58 -6.47
CA LEU A 27 22.80 -12.35 -5.72
C LEU A 27 21.60 -11.42 -5.45
N LYS A 28 20.48 -11.68 -6.12
CA LYS A 28 19.18 -11.14 -5.73
C LYS A 28 18.95 -11.67 -4.32
N LYS A 29 19.15 -10.83 -3.32
CA LYS A 29 18.53 -11.03 -2.01
C LYS A 29 17.03 -11.01 -2.27
N VAL A 30 16.44 -12.19 -2.42
CA VAL A 30 15.01 -12.38 -2.14
C VAL A 30 14.89 -12.06 -0.66
N HIS A 31 14.35 -10.89 -0.34
CA HIS A 31 14.04 -10.58 1.05
C HIS A 31 12.93 -11.53 1.50
N PRO A 32 13.17 -12.39 2.51
CA PRO A 32 12.10 -13.14 3.14
C PRO A 32 11.21 -12.14 3.88
N SER A 33 9.92 -12.09 3.51
CA SER A 33 8.86 -11.39 4.23
C SER A 33 9.18 -9.99 4.78
N SER A 34 9.82 -9.11 4.00
CA SER A 34 9.89 -7.70 4.39
C SER A 34 8.48 -7.12 4.30
N ILE A 35 7.91 -6.76 5.44
CA ILE A 35 6.64 -6.02 5.54
C ILE A 35 6.67 -4.93 4.47
N CYS A 36 5.75 -5.02 3.51
CA CYS A 36 5.65 -3.99 2.50
C CYS A 36 5.24 -2.71 3.22
N THR A 37 6.00 -1.63 3.03
CA THR A 37 5.61 -0.29 3.46
C THR A 37 5.03 0.50 2.30
N CYS A 38 4.75 -0.18 1.17
CA CYS A 38 4.29 0.40 -0.08
C CYS A 38 2.96 1.13 0.04
N CYS A 39 2.15 0.82 1.06
CA CYS A 39 0.85 1.45 1.22
C CYS A 39 0.82 2.56 2.28
N ILE A 40 1.85 2.67 3.15
CA ILE A 40 1.85 3.62 4.28
C ILE A 40 1.90 5.07 3.77
N ALA A 41 2.90 5.41 2.97
CA ALA A 41 3.05 6.78 2.44
C ALA A 41 1.89 7.18 1.52
N PRO A 42 1.40 6.31 0.60
CA PRO A 42 0.18 6.59 -0.14
C PRO A 42 -1.07 6.78 0.72
N MET A 43 -1.25 5.96 1.75
CA MET A 43 -2.38 6.10 2.69
C MET A 43 -2.27 7.41 3.48
N GLN A 44 -1.07 7.81 3.92
CA GLN A 44 -0.86 9.12 4.55
C GLN A 44 -1.27 10.27 3.63
N LYS A 45 -0.88 10.23 2.36
CA LYS A 45 -1.28 11.23 1.37
C LYS A 45 -2.80 11.26 1.18
N ALA A 46 -3.47 10.11 1.20
CA ALA A 46 -4.93 10.05 1.13
C ALA A 46 -5.58 10.67 2.37
N LEU A 47 -5.21 10.22 3.56
CA LEU A 47 -5.75 10.73 4.83
C LEU A 47 -5.55 12.25 4.99
N SER A 48 -4.40 12.77 4.54
CA SER A 48 -4.09 14.21 4.60
C SER A 48 -5.09 15.09 3.83
N GLN A 49 -5.72 14.54 2.78
CA GLN A 49 -6.70 15.28 1.97
C GLN A 49 -8.08 15.37 2.63
N ILE A 50 -8.33 14.56 3.66
CA ILE A 50 -9.62 14.48 4.36
C ILE A 50 -9.50 14.88 5.84
N VAL A 51 -8.43 15.61 6.20
CA VAL A 51 -8.34 16.29 7.51
C VAL A 51 -9.54 17.22 7.69
N GLY A 52 -10.13 17.21 8.89
CA GLY A 52 -11.35 17.94 9.24
C GLY A 52 -12.64 17.21 8.88
N GLN A 53 -12.59 16.07 8.20
CA GLN A 53 -13.77 15.27 7.89
C GLN A 53 -14.05 14.24 8.98
N GLN A 54 -15.34 13.95 9.16
CA GLN A 54 -15.80 12.80 9.93
C GLN A 54 -15.64 11.53 9.08
N VAL A 55 -15.03 10.52 9.69
CA VAL A 55 -14.66 9.26 9.03
C VAL A 55 -15.00 8.07 9.91
N THR A 56 -15.10 6.91 9.26
CA THR A 56 -14.93 5.61 9.90
C THR A 56 -13.57 5.05 9.49
N LEU A 57 -12.67 4.89 10.45
CA LEU A 57 -11.35 4.33 10.23
C LEU A 57 -11.36 2.84 10.56
N VAL A 58 -10.98 2.02 9.60
CA VAL A 58 -10.84 0.57 9.75
C VAL A 58 -9.37 0.24 9.93
N THR A 59 -9.07 -0.57 10.93
CA THR A 59 -7.73 -0.98 11.34
C THR A 59 -7.58 -2.49 11.38
N GLU A 60 -6.34 -2.98 11.46
CA GLU A 60 -6.07 -4.42 11.63
C GLU A 60 -6.61 -4.98 12.95
N ALA A 61 -6.85 -4.13 13.94
CA ALA A 61 -7.41 -4.54 15.23
C ALA A 61 -8.94 -4.80 15.17
N ASP A 62 -9.63 -4.29 14.14
CA ASP A 62 -11.06 -4.53 13.95
C ASP A 62 -11.34 -6.00 13.57
N GLN A 63 -12.50 -6.50 14.01
CA GLN A 63 -12.92 -7.89 13.83
C GLN A 63 -14.29 -7.97 13.14
N PRO A 64 -14.55 -9.01 12.32
CA PRO A 64 -15.86 -9.22 11.72
C PRO A 64 -16.92 -9.48 12.81
N ASN A 65 -18.14 -9.03 12.55
CA ASN A 65 -19.27 -9.12 13.49
C ASN A 65 -19.03 -8.41 14.85
N ARG A 66 -18.13 -7.43 14.90
CA ARG A 66 -17.93 -6.52 16.04
C ARG A 66 -18.12 -5.08 15.58
N GLU A 67 -18.46 -4.20 16.52
CA GLU A 67 -18.43 -2.77 16.25
C GLU A 67 -17.00 -2.32 15.93
N LEU A 68 -16.87 -1.40 14.98
CA LEU A 68 -15.57 -0.87 14.60
C LEU A 68 -15.07 0.08 15.68
N LEU A 69 -13.77 0.06 15.94
CA LEU A 69 -13.14 0.82 17.01
C LEU A 69 -13.27 2.34 16.81
N PHE A 70 -13.26 2.79 15.56
CA PHE A 70 -13.24 4.21 15.20
C PHE A 70 -14.36 4.55 14.23
N GLN A 71 -15.60 4.51 14.72
CA GLN A 71 -16.76 5.04 14.01
C GLN A 71 -16.94 6.52 14.33
N THR A 72 -17.28 7.32 13.31
CA THR A 72 -17.73 8.71 13.51
C THR A 72 -16.67 9.61 14.17
N ALA A 73 -15.39 9.42 13.80
CA ALA A 73 -14.27 10.21 14.32
C ALA A 73 -13.85 11.30 13.32
N THR A 74 -13.47 12.48 13.81
CA THR A 74 -12.96 13.57 12.96
C THR A 74 -11.44 13.54 12.90
N ILE A 75 -10.86 13.49 11.70
CA ILE A 75 -9.40 13.55 11.53
C ILE A 75 -8.93 14.97 11.87
N GLN A 76 -8.02 15.09 12.84
CA GLN A 76 -7.43 16.36 13.25
C GLN A 76 -6.10 16.61 12.53
N THR A 77 -5.22 15.62 12.53
CA THR A 77 -3.89 15.72 11.92
C THR A 77 -3.48 14.39 11.31
N VAL A 78 -2.65 14.48 10.27
CA VAL A 78 -2.02 13.34 9.60
C VAL A 78 -0.57 13.74 9.37
N ASP A 79 0.33 13.16 10.16
CA ASP A 79 1.77 13.46 10.08
C ASP A 79 2.59 12.31 10.67
N ASN A 80 3.83 12.19 10.23
CA ASN A 80 4.80 11.21 10.72
C ASN A 80 4.25 9.78 10.80
N TYR A 81 3.49 9.37 9.79
CA TYR A 81 2.83 8.06 9.67
C TYR A 81 1.80 7.76 10.76
N LEU A 82 1.29 8.80 11.41
CA LEU A 82 0.22 8.73 12.40
C LEU A 82 -0.99 9.53 11.90
N VAL A 83 -2.18 9.05 12.26
CA VAL A 83 -3.42 9.81 12.15
C VAL A 83 -3.96 10.08 13.54
N SER A 84 -4.15 11.36 13.86
CA SER A 84 -4.82 11.79 15.08
C SER A 84 -6.28 12.07 14.76
N MET A 85 -7.19 11.46 15.51
CA MET A 85 -8.62 11.64 15.35
C MET A 85 -9.25 11.98 16.69
N VAL A 86 -10.37 12.70 16.65
CA VAL A 86 -11.16 12.98 17.85
C VAL A 86 -12.59 12.49 17.65
N ASN A 87 -13.16 11.93 18.70
CA ASN A 87 -14.60 11.73 18.81
C ASN A 87 -15.13 12.60 19.97
N GLU A 88 -16.36 12.37 20.41
CA GLU A 88 -17.05 13.20 21.41
C GLU A 88 -16.28 13.38 22.74
N SER A 89 -15.33 12.49 23.07
CA SER A 89 -14.62 12.58 24.37
C SER A 89 -13.16 12.14 24.35
N LEU A 90 -12.67 11.52 23.27
CA LEU A 90 -11.33 10.93 23.22
C LEU A 90 -10.55 11.42 22.00
N THR A 91 -9.24 11.56 22.20
CA THR A 91 -8.26 11.66 21.10
C THR A 91 -7.65 10.29 20.88
N HIS A 92 -7.71 9.82 19.64
CA HIS A 92 -7.13 8.57 19.18
C HIS A 92 -5.92 8.87 18.32
N VAL A 93 -4.82 8.17 18.54
CA VAL A 93 -3.63 8.23 17.68
C VAL A 93 -3.41 6.84 17.13
N VAL A 94 -3.54 6.70 15.81
CA VAL A 94 -3.47 5.42 15.12
C VAL A 94 -2.29 5.42 14.15
N SER A 95 -1.52 4.34 14.14
CA SER A 95 -0.48 4.12 13.15
C SER A 95 -1.10 3.90 11.77
N ILE A 96 -0.64 4.62 10.76
CA ILE A 96 -1.10 4.43 9.38
C ILE A 96 -0.73 3.04 8.86
N CYS A 97 0.27 2.39 9.45
CA CYS A 97 0.61 1.00 9.15
C CYS A 97 -0.55 0.04 9.45
N ASP A 98 -1.39 0.36 10.43
CA ASP A 98 -2.50 -0.48 10.87
C ASP A 98 -3.79 -0.14 10.16
N VAL A 99 -3.82 0.95 9.36
CA VAL A 99 -5.01 1.37 8.61
C VAL A 99 -5.27 0.42 7.45
N VAL A 100 -6.47 -0.16 7.46
CA VAL A 100 -6.99 -1.05 6.42
C VAL A 100 -7.77 -0.24 5.40
N ALA A 101 -8.68 0.61 5.86
CA ALA A 101 -9.51 1.47 5.03
C ALA A 101 -9.99 2.69 5.81
N VAL A 102 -10.38 3.74 5.09
CA VAL A 102 -11.06 4.90 5.63
C VAL A 102 -12.30 5.18 4.81
N LEU A 103 -13.45 5.26 5.48
CA LEU A 103 -14.73 5.58 4.86
C LEU A 103 -15.14 6.99 5.31
N PHE A 104 -15.66 7.78 4.40
CA PHE A 104 -16.06 9.17 4.66
C PHE A 104 -17.21 9.56 3.74
N ASN A 105 -17.96 10.59 4.12
CA ASN A 105 -19.01 11.13 3.25
C ASN A 105 -18.37 11.63 1.95
N THR A 106 -19.05 11.44 0.82
CA THR A 106 -18.52 11.87 -0.47
C THR A 106 -18.08 13.33 -0.42
N GLY A 107 -16.84 13.56 -0.84
CA GLY A 107 -16.18 14.85 -0.77
C GLY A 107 -15.36 15.15 -2.03
N PRO A 108 -14.30 15.97 -1.94
CA PRO A 108 -13.47 16.30 -3.09
C PRO A 108 -12.81 15.05 -3.67
N MET A 109 -12.61 15.06 -5.00
CA MET A 109 -11.98 13.94 -5.70
C MET A 109 -10.58 13.68 -5.17
N MET A 110 -10.34 12.48 -4.63
CA MET A 110 -9.08 12.11 -4.01
C MET A 110 -7.94 12.00 -5.05
N ALA A 111 -6.83 12.69 -4.81
CA ALA A 111 -5.60 12.57 -5.58
C ALA A 111 -4.69 11.48 -4.98
N LEU A 112 -4.80 10.25 -5.49
CA LEU A 112 -3.95 9.14 -5.05
C LEU A 112 -2.50 9.29 -5.51
N ALA A 113 -1.57 8.65 -4.79
CA ALA A 113 -0.16 8.57 -5.21
C ALA A 113 -0.03 7.81 -6.54
N GLN A 114 0.86 8.28 -7.43
CA GLN A 114 1.09 7.60 -8.70
C GLN A 114 2.02 6.38 -8.49
N PRO A 115 1.77 5.25 -9.17
CA PRO A 115 2.64 4.07 -9.08
C PRO A 115 4.06 4.35 -9.58
N GLN A 116 5.08 3.78 -8.92
CA GLN A 116 6.49 4.00 -9.28
C GLN A 116 6.99 2.97 -10.32
N ALA A 117 7.35 3.45 -11.51
CA ALA A 117 7.58 2.57 -12.67
C ALA A 117 8.74 1.55 -12.59
N SER A 118 9.67 1.58 -11.62
CA SER A 118 10.81 0.64 -11.64
C SER A 118 11.66 0.45 -10.38
N LYS A 119 11.51 1.25 -9.32
CA LYS A 119 12.29 1.09 -8.07
C LYS A 119 11.37 1.28 -6.87
N GLY A 120 11.19 0.23 -6.06
CA GLY A 120 10.42 0.31 -4.80
C GLY A 120 9.00 -0.26 -4.86
N GLU A 121 8.44 -0.49 -6.05
CA GLU A 121 7.11 -1.13 -6.18
C GLU A 121 7.11 -2.55 -5.63
N CYS A 122 6.04 -2.88 -4.92
CA CYS A 122 5.81 -4.23 -4.41
C CYS A 122 5.23 -5.12 -5.50
N LEU A 123 6.13 -5.83 -6.17
CA LEU A 123 5.81 -6.68 -7.33
C LEU A 123 5.01 -7.93 -6.97
N CYS A 124 5.02 -8.38 -5.71
CA CYS A 124 4.39 -9.65 -5.33
C CYS A 124 2.90 -9.53 -5.00
N LYS A 125 2.42 -8.34 -4.64
CA LYS A 125 1.02 -8.17 -4.23
C LYS A 125 0.40 -6.86 -4.68
N GLU A 126 1.03 -5.73 -4.35
CA GLU A 126 0.47 -4.41 -4.64
C GLU A 126 0.24 -4.24 -6.13
N ARG A 127 1.27 -4.45 -6.96
CA ARG A 127 1.18 -4.23 -8.40
C ARG A 127 0.18 -5.16 -9.08
N PRO A 128 0.19 -6.50 -8.85
CA PRO A 128 -0.81 -7.39 -9.44
C PRO A 128 -2.25 -6.98 -9.09
N PHE A 129 -2.54 -6.65 -7.82
CA PHE A 129 -3.87 -6.19 -7.42
C PHE A 129 -4.22 -4.85 -8.06
N ARG A 130 -3.30 -3.89 -8.04
CA ARG A 130 -3.51 -2.56 -8.62
C ARG A 130 -3.80 -2.62 -10.12
N GLU A 131 -3.01 -3.38 -10.88
CA GLU A 131 -3.21 -3.56 -12.32
C GLU A 131 -4.52 -4.26 -12.62
N GLN A 132 -4.93 -5.23 -11.78
CA GLN A 132 -6.24 -5.85 -11.90
C GLN A 132 -7.39 -4.89 -11.57
N PHE A 133 -7.26 -4.04 -10.56
CA PHE A 133 -8.29 -3.03 -10.26
C PHE A 133 -8.42 -1.97 -11.37
N ASN A 134 -7.35 -1.70 -12.14
CA ASN A 134 -7.45 -0.81 -13.30
C ASN A 134 -8.41 -1.34 -14.37
N THR A 135 -8.55 -2.67 -14.51
CA THR A 135 -9.52 -3.26 -15.44
C THR A 135 -10.96 -3.23 -14.91
N LEU A 136 -11.13 -2.90 -13.63
CA LEU A 136 -12.41 -2.89 -12.91
C LEU A 136 -12.88 -1.47 -12.56
N ILE A 137 -12.26 -0.43 -13.12
CA ILE A 137 -12.74 0.94 -12.95
C ILE A 137 -14.20 1.04 -13.44
N ASN A 138 -15.04 1.70 -12.63
CA ASN A 138 -16.50 1.80 -12.74
C ASN A 138 -17.28 0.49 -12.52
N MET A 139 -16.62 -0.57 -12.06
CA MET A 139 -17.27 -1.84 -11.71
C MET A 139 -17.45 -1.97 -10.20
N PRO A 140 -18.56 -2.57 -9.73
CA PRO A 140 -18.77 -2.86 -8.33
C PRO A 140 -17.97 -4.11 -7.92
N ILE A 141 -17.29 -4.03 -6.79
CA ILE A 141 -16.54 -5.12 -6.19
C ILE A 141 -16.85 -5.27 -4.71
N ASP A 142 -16.66 -6.48 -4.20
CA ASP A 142 -16.52 -6.73 -2.78
C ASP A 142 -15.03 -6.97 -2.48
N VAL A 143 -14.51 -6.38 -1.42
CA VAL A 143 -13.12 -6.51 -0.98
C VAL A 143 -13.10 -7.18 0.38
N THR A 144 -12.42 -8.33 0.47
CA THR A 144 -12.19 -9.00 1.75
C THR A 144 -10.79 -8.65 2.25
N PHE A 145 -10.70 -8.16 3.48
CA PHE A 145 -9.44 -7.79 4.13
C PHE A 145 -8.85 -8.95 4.95
N LYS A 146 -7.57 -8.82 5.33
CA LYS A 146 -6.84 -9.82 6.13
C LYS A 146 -7.41 -10.03 7.53
N ASN A 147 -8.02 -8.99 8.11
CA ASN A 147 -8.69 -9.08 9.40
C ASN A 147 -10.10 -9.73 9.30
N GLY A 148 -10.52 -10.14 8.10
CA GLY A 148 -11.79 -10.83 7.86
C GLY A 148 -12.97 -9.91 7.54
N LEU A 149 -12.81 -8.58 7.68
CA LEU A 149 -13.84 -7.63 7.28
C LEU A 149 -14.05 -7.65 5.76
N VAL A 150 -15.29 -7.47 5.34
CA VAL A 150 -15.68 -7.37 3.94
C VAL A 150 -16.28 -6.00 3.67
N LEU A 151 -15.65 -5.25 2.77
CA LEU A 151 -16.25 -4.08 2.16
C LEU A 151 -17.09 -4.51 0.97
N LYS A 152 -18.40 -4.27 1.01
CA LYS A 152 -19.33 -4.69 -0.03
C LYS A 152 -19.71 -3.56 -0.99
N SER A 153 -19.90 -3.93 -2.26
CA SER A 153 -20.49 -3.09 -3.32
C SER A 153 -19.78 -1.75 -3.56
N GLY A 154 -18.46 -1.72 -3.44
CA GLY A 154 -17.64 -0.54 -3.76
C GLY A 154 -17.41 -0.41 -5.26
N ILE A 155 -17.78 0.72 -5.86
CA ILE A 155 -17.45 1.05 -7.26
C ILE A 155 -16.02 1.56 -7.32
N VAL A 156 -15.16 0.91 -8.11
CA VAL A 156 -13.76 1.34 -8.27
C VAL A 156 -13.71 2.65 -9.07
N LEU A 157 -13.33 3.75 -8.45
CA LEU A 157 -13.18 5.03 -9.14
C LEU A 157 -11.78 5.19 -9.74
N ARG A 158 -10.76 4.78 -8.99
CA ARG A 158 -9.36 4.84 -9.42
C ARG A 158 -8.46 4.00 -8.54
N THR A 159 -7.26 3.74 -9.03
CA THR A 159 -6.17 3.14 -8.25
C THR A 159 -5.02 4.12 -8.11
N GLY A 160 -4.21 3.91 -7.07
CA GLY A 160 -2.93 4.58 -6.87
C GLY A 160 -1.92 3.58 -6.33
N GLU A 161 -0.69 4.04 -6.08
CA GLU A 161 0.33 3.24 -5.42
C GLU A 161 -0.23 2.74 -4.07
N GLY A 162 -0.29 1.42 -3.87
CA GLY A 162 -0.70 0.81 -2.60
C GLY A 162 -2.15 1.04 -2.17
N THR A 163 -2.96 1.79 -2.92
CA THR A 163 -4.29 2.23 -2.50
C THR A 163 -5.31 2.14 -3.63
N ILE A 164 -6.56 1.90 -3.27
CA ILE A 164 -7.71 2.03 -4.17
C ILE A 164 -8.70 3.04 -3.62
N TYR A 165 -9.38 3.74 -4.52
CA TYR A 165 -10.47 4.65 -4.18
C TYR A 165 -11.78 4.07 -4.71
N LEU A 166 -12.70 3.83 -3.79
CA LEU A 166 -14.01 3.25 -4.01
C LEU A 166 -15.10 4.27 -3.64
N GLN A 167 -16.27 4.12 -4.25
CA GLN A 167 -17.46 4.88 -3.88
C GLN A 167 -18.67 3.96 -3.81
N SER A 168 -19.61 4.27 -2.92
CA SER A 168 -20.91 3.60 -2.89
C SER A 168 -21.71 3.89 -4.16
N SER A 169 -22.61 2.97 -4.52
CA SER A 169 -23.45 3.13 -5.73
C SER A 169 -24.41 4.32 -5.67
N ASP A 170 -24.81 4.72 -4.46
CA ASP A 170 -25.62 5.91 -4.20
C ASP A 170 -24.79 7.21 -4.14
N ALA A 171 -23.47 7.12 -4.34
CA ALA A 171 -22.52 8.23 -4.27
C ALA A 171 -22.54 9.01 -2.94
N THR A 172 -23.05 8.43 -1.86
CA THR A 172 -23.09 9.08 -0.54
C THR A 172 -21.82 8.88 0.27
N GLN A 173 -21.10 7.78 0.04
CA GLN A 173 -19.93 7.38 0.80
C GLN A 173 -18.77 7.05 -0.12
N SER A 174 -17.59 7.49 0.28
CA SER A 174 -16.33 7.24 -0.39
C SER A 174 -15.41 6.45 0.53
N CYS A 175 -14.53 5.64 -0.04
CA CYS A 175 -13.60 4.80 0.70
C CYS A 175 -12.22 4.77 0.05
N VAL A 176 -11.17 4.95 0.84
CA VAL A 176 -9.80 4.62 0.43
C VAL A 176 -9.34 3.40 1.20
N ALA A 177 -8.90 2.37 0.49
CA ALA A 177 -8.47 1.11 1.09
C ALA A 177 -7.03 0.74 0.71
N SER A 178 -6.32 0.11 1.63
CA SER A 178 -4.93 -0.34 1.47
C SER A 178 -4.86 -1.69 0.77
N ILE A 179 -4.14 -1.77 -0.36
CA ILE A 179 -4.05 -2.99 -1.17
C ILE A 179 -3.31 -4.11 -0.44
N GLU A 180 -2.25 -3.80 0.32
CA GLU A 180 -1.49 -4.82 1.04
C GLU A 180 -2.31 -5.56 2.12
N LYS A 181 -3.35 -4.88 2.63
CA LYS A 181 -4.27 -5.37 3.67
C LYS A 181 -5.42 -6.21 3.11
N MET A 182 -5.60 -6.26 1.79
CA MET A 182 -6.62 -7.09 1.14
C MET A 182 -6.21 -8.56 1.12
N SER A 183 -7.16 -9.48 1.27
CA SER A 183 -6.98 -10.91 1.03
C SER A 183 -7.30 -11.25 -0.42
N TYR A 184 -8.50 -10.88 -0.87
CA TYR A 184 -9.00 -11.05 -2.23
C TYR A 184 -10.15 -10.06 -2.48
N PHE A 185 -10.62 -9.99 -3.72
CA PHE A 185 -11.83 -9.27 -4.09
C PHE A 185 -12.70 -10.17 -4.99
N THR A 186 -13.98 -9.87 -5.07
CA THR A 186 -14.92 -10.50 -5.99
C THR A 186 -15.70 -9.45 -6.77
N GLU A 187 -15.99 -9.72 -8.04
CA GLU A 187 -16.90 -8.88 -8.81
C GLU A 187 -18.32 -9.06 -8.25
N ALA A 188 -18.94 -7.97 -7.82
CA ALA A 188 -20.26 -8.02 -7.23
C ALA A 188 -21.31 -8.29 -8.32
N LYS A 189 -22.20 -9.26 -8.08
CA LYS A 189 -23.29 -9.61 -9.01
C LYS A 189 -24.42 -8.57 -9.01
N GLU A 190 -24.51 -7.73 -7.98
CA GLU A 190 -25.54 -6.68 -7.84
C GLU A 190 -24.92 -5.28 -7.76
N LYS A 191 -25.60 -4.30 -8.38
CA LYS A 191 -25.10 -2.93 -8.60
C LYS A 191 -25.57 -1.89 -7.58
N LYS A 192 -26.33 -2.28 -6.54
CA LYS A 192 -27.05 -1.32 -5.69
C LYS A 192 -26.82 -1.56 -4.21
N GLY A 193 -26.37 -0.51 -3.52
CA GLY A 193 -26.12 -0.47 -2.09
C GLY A 193 -25.15 0.63 -1.67
N SER A 194 -25.25 1.04 -0.41
CA SER A 194 -24.20 1.80 0.28
C SER A 194 -23.01 0.89 0.56
N ILE A 195 -21.82 1.47 0.79
CA ILE A 195 -20.68 0.66 1.21
C ILE A 195 -20.98 0.14 2.63
N VAL A 196 -20.95 -1.18 2.80
CA VAL A 196 -21.14 -1.83 4.10
C VAL A 196 -19.89 -2.61 4.46
N LEU A 197 -19.45 -2.46 5.72
CA LEU A 197 -18.43 -3.30 6.34
C LEU A 197 -19.14 -4.37 7.18
N SER A 198 -18.85 -5.64 6.93
CA SER A 198 -19.36 -6.78 7.69
C SER A 198 -18.25 -7.77 8.05
#